data_AF-A0A7X7FKV0-F1
#
_entry.id   AF-A0A7X7FKV0-F1
#
_cell.length_a   1.000
_cell.length_b   1.000
_cell.length_c   1.000
_cell.angle_alpha   90.00
_cell.angle_beta   90.00
_cell.angle_gamma   90.00
#
_symmetry.space_group_name_H-M   'P 1'
#
loop_
_entity.id
_entity.type
_entity.pdbx_description
1 polymer ?
#
loop_
_entity_poly.entity_id
_entity_poly.type
_entity_poly.pdbx_seq_one_letter_code
_entity_poly.pdbx_strand_id
1 'polypeptide(L)'
;MNSCVGTTTSTIDVNHEYEALRQESFAWIKAAARIALERLGRVGVTRKHDQSPVTDADHAVQDALLASIARLYPQDAVITEETQA
;
A
#
# COMPACT_ATOMS: atom_id res chain seq x y z
N MET A 1 -43.68 3.40 14.78
CA MET A 1 -42.94 4.62 14.40
C MET A 1 -41.46 4.32 14.54
N ASN A 2 -40.81 3.81 13.50
CA ASN A 2 -39.35 3.61 13.50
C ASN A 2 -38.76 4.53 12.43
N SER A 3 -38.10 5.59 12.89
CA SER A 3 -37.33 6.50 12.05
C SER A 3 -36.04 5.79 11.63
N CYS A 4 -35.91 5.50 10.34
CA CYS A 4 -34.63 5.16 9.73
C CYS A 4 -33.83 6.46 9.60
N VAL A 5 -32.96 6.74 10.57
CA VAL A 5 -31.99 7.82 10.45
C VAL A 5 -30.87 7.30 9.57
N GLY A 6 -30.97 7.57 8.27
CA GLY A 6 -29.86 7.40 7.35
C GLY A 6 -28.74 8.36 7.77
N THR A 7 -27.63 7.81 8.24
CA THR A 7 -26.42 8.58 8.54
C THR A 7 -25.85 9.05 7.21
N THR A 8 -26.12 10.30 6.86
CA THR A 8 -25.49 10.96 5.73
C THR A 8 -24.03 11.19 6.10
N THR A 9 -23.14 10.24 5.80
CA THR A 9 -21.70 10.50 5.83
C THR A 9 -21.44 11.66 4.89
N SER A 10 -21.16 12.83 5.46
CA SER A 10 -21.00 14.07 4.72
C SER A 10 -19.80 13.93 3.77
N THR A 11 -19.92 14.40 2.53
CA THR A 11 -18.82 14.38 1.53
C THR A 11 -17.55 15.08 2.06
N ILE A 12 -17.71 16.02 2.98
CA ILE A 12 -16.60 16.70 3.67
C ILE A 12 -15.83 15.72 4.57
N ASP A 13 -16.52 14.78 5.22
CA ASP A 13 -15.94 13.79 6.13
C ASP A 13 -15.07 12.79 5.37
N VAL A 14 -15.61 12.29 4.25
CA VAL A 14 -14.92 11.38 3.34
C VAL A 14 -13.66 12.02 2.73
N ASN A 15 -13.72 13.31 2.37
CA ASN A 15 -12.56 14.03 1.83
C ASN A 15 -11.44 14.21 2.87
N HIS A 16 -11.77 14.36 4.15
CA HIS A 16 -10.77 14.46 5.22
C HIS A 16 -10.11 13.10 5.51
N GLU A 17 -10.89 12.02 5.50
CA GLU A 17 -10.37 10.65 5.66
C GLU A 17 -9.41 10.29 4.52
N TYR A 18 -9.77 10.60 3.26
CA TYR A 18 -8.88 10.37 2.12
C TYR A 18 -7.59 11.20 2.19
N GLU A 19 -7.67 12.46 2.62
CA GLU A 19 -6.47 13.28 2.77
C GLU A 19 -5.57 12.78 3.90
N ALA A 20 -6.14 12.29 5.01
CA ALA A 20 -5.39 11.65 6.08
C ALA A 20 -4.66 10.39 5.57
N LEU A 21 -5.38 9.48 4.89
CA LEU A 21 -4.82 8.29 4.26
C LEU A 21 -3.68 8.63 3.30
N ARG A 22 -3.89 9.66 2.47
CA ARG A 22 -2.88 10.15 1.52
C ARG A 22 -1.63 10.64 2.24
N GLN A 23 -1.77 11.48 3.27
CA GLN A 23 -0.65 12.03 4.02
C GLN A 23 0.14 10.94 4.76
N GLU A 24 -0.55 9.98 5.36
CA GLU A 24 0.08 8.84 6.02
C GLU A 24 0.83 7.95 5.02
N SER A 25 0.21 7.66 3.87
CA SER A 25 0.81 6.86 2.80
C SER A 25 2.12 7.46 2.30
N PHE A 26 2.24 8.79 2.24
CA PHE A 26 3.49 9.44 1.82
C PHE A 26 4.68 9.08 2.69
N ALA A 27 4.49 8.89 4.00
CA ALA A 27 5.58 8.50 4.89
C ALA A 27 6.07 7.07 4.57
N TRP A 28 5.15 6.14 4.32
CA TRP A 28 5.49 4.76 3.99
C TRP A 28 6.13 4.65 2.61
N ILE A 29 5.61 5.39 1.62
CA ILE A 29 6.19 5.47 0.27
C ILE A 29 7.62 6.02 0.34
N LYS A 30 7.89 7.04 1.14
CA LYS A 30 9.26 7.56 1.31
C LYS A 30 10.20 6.53 1.93
N ALA A 31 9.73 5.82 2.96
CA ALA A 31 10.52 4.75 3.58
C ALA A 31 10.80 3.61 2.58
N ALA A 32 9.80 3.19 1.81
CA ALA A 32 9.93 2.16 0.80
C ALA A 32 10.83 2.61 -0.38
N ALA A 33 10.74 3.86 -0.81
CA ALA A 33 11.61 4.41 -1.84
C ALA A 33 13.10 4.32 -1.44
N ARG A 34 13.41 4.48 -0.15
CA ARG A 34 14.78 4.30 0.35
C ARG A 34 15.25 2.85 0.20
N ILE A 35 14.38 1.87 0.45
CA ILE A 35 14.69 0.43 0.27
C ILE A 35 15.06 0.14 -1.19
N ALA A 36 14.31 0.72 -2.14
CA ALA A 36 14.58 0.60 -3.56
C ALA A 36 15.91 1.26 -3.96
N LEU A 37 16.17 2.48 -3.46
CA LEU A 37 17.42 3.21 -3.71
C LEU A 37 18.65 2.48 -3.19
N GLU A 38 18.58 1.88 -1.99
CA GLU A 38 19.67 1.10 -1.39
C GLU A 38 20.04 -0.14 -2.24
N ARG A 39 19.11 -0.65 -3.05
CA ARG A 39 19.30 -1.81 -3.93
C ARG A 39 19.65 -1.42 -5.37
N LEU A 40 19.59 -0.14 -5.71
CA LEU A 40 19.85 0.33 -7.06
C LEU A 40 21.23 -0.14 -7.56
N GLY A 41 21.25 -0.78 -8.72
CA GLY A 41 22.46 -1.34 -9.32
C GLY A 41 22.96 -2.66 -8.70
N ARG A 42 22.22 -3.23 -7.74
CA ARG A 42 22.53 -4.51 -7.08
C ARG A 42 21.36 -5.49 -7.06
N VAL A 43 20.24 -5.13 -7.69
CA VAL A 43 19.02 -5.94 -7.71
C VAL A 43 19.22 -7.26 -8.45
N GLY A 44 18.65 -8.33 -7.90
CA GLY A 44 18.42 -9.57 -8.62
C GLY A 44 17.15 -9.44 -9.47
N VAL A 45 17.20 -9.88 -10.72
CA VAL A 45 16.04 -9.85 -11.64
C VAL A 45 15.59 -11.27 -11.94
N THR A 46 14.31 -11.54 -11.74
CA THR A 46 13.62 -12.76 -12.21
C THR A 46 12.51 -12.36 -13.20
N ARG A 47 11.86 -13.36 -13.81
CA ARG A 47 10.79 -13.16 -14.81
C ARG A 47 9.51 -13.80 -14.30
N LYS A 48 8.40 -13.07 -14.37
CA LYS A 48 7.06 -13.58 -14.10
C LYS A 48 6.60 -14.51 -15.24
N HIS A 49 5.45 -15.15 -15.08
CA HIS A 49 4.88 -16.06 -16.08
C HIS A 49 4.70 -15.40 -17.46
N ASP A 50 4.28 -14.13 -17.47
CA ASP A 50 4.11 -13.31 -18.68
C ASP A 50 5.42 -12.70 -19.21
N GLN A 51 6.58 -13.11 -18.68
CA GLN A 51 7.91 -12.61 -19.01
C GLN A 51 8.18 -11.15 -18.60
N SER A 52 7.29 -10.51 -17.85
CA SER A 52 7.61 -9.22 -17.22
C SER A 52 8.71 -9.40 -16.17
N PRO A 53 9.63 -8.43 -16.02
CA PRO A 53 10.68 -8.51 -15.00
C PRO A 53 10.11 -8.24 -13.61
N VAL A 54 10.65 -8.91 -12.61
CA VAL A 54 10.45 -8.59 -11.18
C VAL A 54 11.79 -8.66 -10.48
N THR A 55 12.00 -7.80 -9.49
CA THR A 55 13.23 -7.69 -8.74
C THR A 55 13.05 -7.98 -7.26
N ASP A 56 14.15 -8.29 -6.58
CA ASP A 56 14.16 -8.37 -5.11
C ASP A 56 13.81 -7.04 -4.44
N ALA A 57 14.03 -5.91 -5.13
CA ALA A 57 13.57 -4.61 -4.67
C ALA A 57 12.03 -4.47 -4.71
N ASP A 58 11.36 -5.02 -5.73
CA ASP A 58 9.90 -4.99 -5.82
C ASP A 58 9.27 -5.73 -4.65
N HIS A 59 9.76 -6.94 -4.36
CA HIS A 59 9.34 -7.71 -3.19
C HIS A 59 9.62 -6.98 -1.87
N ALA A 60 10.84 -6.45 -1.67
CA ALA A 60 11.21 -5.77 -0.43
C ALA A 60 10.40 -4.48 -0.18
N VAL A 61 10.09 -3.73 -1.25
CA VAL A 61 9.22 -2.55 -1.18
C VAL A 61 7.80 -2.96 -0.81
N GLN A 62 7.25 -3.98 -1.46
CA GLN A 62 5.92 -4.47 -1.18
C GLN A 62 5.79 -4.94 0.27
N ASP A 63 6.75 -5.72 0.79
CA ASP A 63 6.73 -6.20 2.17
C ASP A 63 6.73 -5.05 3.19
N ALA A 64 7.52 -4.00 2.95
CA ALA A 64 7.56 -2.83 3.83
C ALA A 64 6.24 -2.04 3.83
N LEU A 65 5.59 -1.93 2.67
CA LEU A 65 4.27 -1.30 2.55
C LEU A 65 3.20 -2.15 3.23
N LEU A 66 3.17 -3.46 2.99
CA LEU A 66 2.23 -4.39 3.62
C LEU A 66 2.36 -4.39 5.14
N ALA A 67 3.58 -4.38 5.68
CA ALA A 67 3.80 -4.28 7.13
C ALA A 67 3.25 -2.98 7.72
N SER A 68 3.34 -1.86 6.98
CA SER A 68 2.82 -0.57 7.42
C SER A 68 1.29 -0.55 7.37
N ILE A 69 0.69 -1.06 6.29
CA ILE A 69 -0.76 -1.17 6.11
C ILE A 69 -1.36 -2.11 7.15
N ALA A 70 -0.83 -3.34 7.30
CA ALA A 70 -1.35 -4.32 8.26
C ALA A 70 -1.30 -3.82 9.71
N ARG A 71 -0.32 -2.97 10.06
CA ARG A 71 -0.23 -2.37 11.39
C ARG A 71 -1.34 -1.36 11.68
N LEU A 72 -1.77 -0.59 10.68
CA LEU A 72 -2.72 0.52 10.86
C LEU A 72 -4.14 0.17 10.43
N TYR A 73 -4.29 -0.71 9.44
CA TYR A 73 -5.55 -1.18 8.89
C TYR A 73 -5.58 -2.72 8.86
N PRO A 74 -5.56 -3.38 10.03
CA PRO A 74 -5.47 -4.84 10.12
C PRO A 74 -6.70 -5.59 9.58
N GLN A 75 -7.82 -4.90 9.30
CA GLN A 75 -9.04 -5.48 8.77
C GLN A 75 -9.18 -5.31 7.26
N ASP A 76 -8.28 -4.54 6.63
CA ASP A 76 -8.38 -4.19 5.23
C ASP A 76 -7.69 -5.24 4.36
N ALA A 77 -8.35 -5.61 3.27
CA ALA A 77 -7.73 -6.44 2.25
C ALA A 77 -6.77 -5.59 1.40
N VAL A 78 -5.59 -6.13 1.10
CA VAL A 78 -4.61 -5.50 0.21
C VAL A 78 -4.50 -6.32 -1.06
N ILE A 79 -4.57 -5.64 -2.21
CA ILE A 79 -4.30 -6.23 -3.52
C ILE A 79 -2.88 -5.81 -3.91
N THR A 80 -2.07 -6.78 -4.30
CA THR A 80 -0.65 -6.57 -4.62
C THR A 80 -0.33 -7.02 -6.04
N GLU A 81 0.70 -6.41 -6.64
CA GLU A 81 1.21 -6.84 -7.94
C GLU A 81 2.04 -8.11 -7.79
N GLU A 82 2.92 -8.16 -6.80
CA GLU A 82 3.77 -9.33 -6.57
C GLU A 82 3.07 -10.35 -5.69
N THR A 83 3.18 -11.63 -6.06
CA THR A 83 2.77 -12.74 -5.20
C THR A 83 3.66 -12.82 -3.97
N GLN A 84 3.06 -13.09 -2.80
CA GLN A 84 3.82 -13.43 -1.60
C GLN A 84 4.30 -14.88 -1.71
N ALA A 85 5.57 -15.11 -1.37
CA ALA A 85 6.21 -16.42 -1.39
C ALA A 85 5.79 -17.28 -0.18
#